data_AF-A0A538FAX7-F1
#
_entry.id   AF-A0A538FAX7-F1
#
_cell.length_a   1.000
_cell.length_b   1.000
_cell.length_c   1.000
_cell.angle_alpha   90.00
_cell.angle_beta   90.00
_cell.angle_gamma   90.00
#
_symmetry.space_group_name_H-M   'P 1'
#
loop_
_entity.id
_entity.type
_entity.pdbx_description
1 polymer ?
#
loop_
_entity_poly.entity_id
_entity_poly.type
_entity_poly.pdbx_seq_one_letter_code
_entity_poly.pdbx_strand_id
1 'polypeptide(L)'
;MMRANPSTERLQRYHERARRKGVRPLVYWIVRAVLQPAIHILWRPSRRGREYIPRSGPVILASNHRSFLDPFIVGICLRRPVYFVAKQELFAKRWQAWLLNSLGAFPVRRGESDQEMMRTAREILERGDPVVMFPEGTRIREGSVGKPRRGVGRLALETGAPVVPIAIAGTEHARRGWRIRPVKVRLRCGRPLTFPRVEQPSPSLASEVTARIWPCVELQWEWLGGLTPLRKAAVVGAGEMGTAMALVLARAGLEVQLGCRTARQAELIAQSRTLEVDGHAVAPLPDSVIPCTVADIEFGGVDVVVLAVPLSALPAVLAKHGPAIAERSTLLVPARGELRSHAALPARYAAERTGASAVALLGVPRGAASLSNGHAEVQLACERPERSRQLASALEAADVALVRGAPSERLMSRVA
;
A
#
# COMPACT_ATOMS: atom_id res chain seq x y z
N MET A 1 -20.87 -29.82 -29.93
CA MET A 1 -19.83 -29.99 -28.89
C MET A 1 -18.55 -29.28 -29.33
N MET A 2 -18.30 -28.05 -28.88
CA MET A 2 -17.00 -27.39 -29.10
C MET A 2 -15.93 -28.14 -28.31
N ARG A 3 -14.96 -28.76 -28.99
CA ARG A 3 -13.78 -29.36 -28.35
C ARG A 3 -13.04 -28.25 -27.60
N ALA A 4 -12.78 -28.46 -26.31
CA ALA A 4 -12.03 -27.50 -25.51
C ALA A 4 -10.61 -27.34 -26.09
N ASN A 5 -10.11 -26.11 -26.07
CA ASN A 5 -8.75 -25.81 -26.53
C ASN A 5 -7.72 -26.66 -25.72
N PRO A 6 -6.77 -27.36 -26.36
CA PRO A 6 -5.79 -28.23 -25.68
C PRO A 6 -5.01 -27.55 -24.55
N SER A 7 -4.82 -26.22 -24.65
CA SER A 7 -4.22 -25.41 -23.60
C SER A 7 -5.08 -25.31 -22.33
N THR A 8 -6.41 -25.26 -22.49
CA THR A 8 -7.39 -25.15 -21.40
C THR A 8 -7.55 -26.48 -20.67
N GLU A 9 -7.66 -27.60 -21.40
CA GLU A 9 -7.68 -28.94 -20.79
C GLU A 9 -6.41 -29.20 -19.98
N ARG A 10 -5.25 -28.74 -20.48
CA ARG A 10 -3.98 -28.87 -19.76
C ARG A 10 -3.98 -28.08 -18.45
N LEU A 11 -4.51 -26.86 -18.43
CA LEU A 11 -4.62 -26.06 -17.21
C LEU A 11 -5.57 -26.71 -16.19
N GLN A 12 -6.70 -27.26 -16.66
CA GLN A 12 -7.65 -27.99 -15.82
C GLN A 12 -7.00 -29.19 -15.11
N ARG A 13 -6.11 -29.93 -15.79
CA ARG A 13 -5.36 -31.03 -15.16
C ARG A 13 -4.51 -30.59 -13.97
N TYR A 14 -3.93 -29.38 -14.02
CA TYR A 14 -3.15 -28.84 -12.90
C TYR A 14 -4.03 -28.42 -11.72
N HIS A 15 -5.22 -27.85 -12.00
CA HIS A 15 -6.23 -27.59 -10.98
C HIS A 15 -6.72 -28.89 -10.33
N GLU A 16 -7.14 -29.88 -11.12
CA GLU A 16 -7.65 -31.15 -10.60
C GLU A 16 -6.60 -31.87 -9.73
N ARG A 17 -5.33 -31.86 -10.17
CA ARG A 17 -4.24 -32.43 -9.38
C ARG A 17 -4.07 -31.71 -8.03
N ALA A 18 -4.06 -30.37 -8.05
CA ALA A 18 -3.97 -29.57 -6.82
C ALA A 18 -5.14 -29.84 -5.86
N ARG A 19 -6.34 -30.10 -6.40
CA ARG A 19 -7.57 -30.41 -5.64
C ARG A 19 -7.65 -31.84 -5.09
N ARG A 20 -7.13 -32.84 -5.81
CA ARG A 20 -7.28 -34.26 -5.41
C ARG A 20 -6.03 -34.90 -4.84
N LYS A 21 -4.86 -34.62 -5.43
CA LYS A 21 -3.61 -35.33 -5.14
C LYS A 21 -2.61 -34.48 -4.35
N GLY A 22 -2.78 -33.17 -4.34
CA GLY A 22 -1.87 -32.24 -3.67
C GLY A 22 -0.46 -32.21 -4.28
N VAL A 23 0.52 -31.85 -3.45
CA VAL A 23 1.95 -31.84 -3.83
C VAL A 23 2.48 -33.25 -4.12
N ARG A 24 3.64 -33.35 -4.80
CA ARG A 24 4.39 -34.62 -4.87
C ARG A 24 5.37 -34.68 -3.69
N PRO A 25 5.17 -35.53 -2.67
CA PRO A 25 5.95 -35.44 -1.42
C PRO A 25 7.46 -35.52 -1.65
N LEU A 26 7.92 -36.50 -2.43
CA LEU A 26 9.35 -36.68 -2.73
C LEU A 26 9.95 -35.44 -3.40
N VAL A 27 9.31 -34.94 -4.46
CA VAL A 27 9.76 -33.74 -5.19
C VAL A 27 9.74 -32.52 -4.28
N TYR A 28 8.66 -32.34 -3.52
CA TYR A 28 8.49 -31.20 -2.61
C TYR A 28 9.60 -31.17 -1.55
N TRP A 29 9.85 -32.29 -0.87
CA TRP A 29 10.83 -32.34 0.21
C TRP A 29 12.27 -32.23 -0.30
N ILE A 30 12.60 -32.81 -1.45
CA ILE A 30 13.91 -32.63 -2.10
C ILE A 30 14.13 -31.16 -2.46
N VAL A 31 13.19 -30.57 -3.19
CA VAL A 31 13.29 -29.16 -3.61
C VAL A 31 13.36 -28.25 -2.39
N ARG A 32 12.58 -28.53 -1.34
CA ARG A 32 12.63 -27.77 -0.09
C ARG A 32 13.98 -27.91 0.61
N ALA A 33 14.54 -29.11 0.68
CA ALA A 33 15.86 -29.36 1.28
C ALA A 33 16.99 -28.59 0.57
N VAL A 34 16.87 -28.37 -0.74
CA VAL A 34 17.82 -27.56 -1.53
C VAL A 34 17.55 -26.06 -1.42
N LEU A 35 16.30 -25.63 -1.59
CA LEU A 35 15.94 -24.21 -1.62
C LEU A 35 16.02 -23.55 -0.25
N GLN A 36 15.69 -24.27 0.83
CA GLN A 36 15.64 -23.68 2.17
C GLN A 36 17.02 -23.17 2.64
N PRO A 37 18.13 -23.94 2.55
CA PRO A 37 19.48 -23.43 2.82
C PRO A 37 19.85 -22.24 1.93
N ALA A 38 19.56 -22.30 0.62
CA ALA A 38 19.84 -21.20 -0.31
C ALA A 38 19.10 -19.91 0.11
N ILE A 39 17.82 -20.02 0.49
CA ILE A 39 17.04 -18.90 1.03
C ILE A 39 17.68 -18.35 2.32
N HIS A 40 18.12 -19.22 3.22
CA HIS A 40 18.75 -18.79 4.48
C HIS A 40 20.07 -18.07 4.28
N ILE A 41 20.91 -18.55 3.36
CA ILE A 41 22.22 -17.97 3.05
C ILE A 41 22.07 -16.66 2.28
N LEU A 42 21.30 -16.67 1.19
CA LEU A 42 21.17 -15.51 0.30
C LEU A 42 20.31 -14.42 0.93
N TRP A 43 19.18 -14.80 1.52
CA TRP A 43 18.14 -13.84 1.89
C TRP A 43 17.96 -13.61 3.39
N ARG A 44 18.68 -14.38 4.23
CA ARG A 44 18.75 -14.22 5.69
C ARG A 44 17.40 -13.82 6.32
N PRO A 45 16.34 -14.62 6.09
CA PRO A 45 14.97 -14.22 6.42
C PRO A 45 14.78 -14.09 7.93
N SER A 46 14.42 -12.90 8.39
CA SER A 46 13.89 -12.68 9.74
C SER A 46 12.39 -12.97 9.73
N ARG A 47 11.92 -13.79 10.67
CA ARG A 47 10.51 -14.19 10.78
C ARG A 47 10.01 -13.86 12.19
N ARG A 48 8.98 -13.03 12.30
CA ARG A 48 8.28 -12.74 13.57
C ARG A 48 6.83 -13.20 13.47
N GLY A 49 6.25 -13.66 14.58
CA GLY A 49 4.84 -14.07 14.65
C GLY A 49 4.52 -15.41 13.99
N ARG A 50 5.53 -16.24 13.68
CA ARG A 50 5.32 -17.55 13.02
C ARG A 50 4.45 -18.49 13.86
N GLU A 51 4.49 -18.32 15.17
CA GLU A 51 3.66 -18.97 16.18
C GLU A 51 2.15 -18.76 15.97
N TYR A 52 1.74 -17.70 15.28
CA TYR A 52 0.34 -17.46 14.92
C TYR A 52 -0.16 -18.29 13.75
N ILE A 53 0.74 -18.95 13.01
CA ILE A 53 0.33 -19.82 11.89
C ILE A 53 -0.10 -21.19 12.44
N PRO A 54 -1.36 -21.63 12.18
CA PRO A 54 -1.81 -22.96 12.56
C PRO A 54 -0.89 -24.06 12.02
N ARG A 55 -0.49 -24.98 12.92
CA ARG A 55 0.42 -26.10 12.61
C ARG A 55 -0.22 -27.13 11.67
N SER A 56 -1.53 -27.30 11.75
CA SER A 56 -2.36 -28.21 10.95
C SER A 56 -3.69 -27.53 10.58
N GLY A 57 -4.51 -28.19 9.75
CA GLY A 57 -5.82 -27.69 9.32
C GLY A 57 -5.77 -26.56 8.28
N PRO A 58 -6.92 -26.11 7.79
CA PRO A 58 -6.96 -25.06 6.78
C PRO A 58 -6.41 -23.73 7.31
N VAL A 59 -5.73 -22.98 6.47
CA VAL A 59 -5.35 -21.59 6.76
C VAL A 59 -5.14 -20.82 5.47
N ILE A 60 -5.65 -19.60 5.43
CA ILE A 60 -5.38 -18.65 4.36
C ILE A 60 -4.25 -17.73 4.82
N LEU A 61 -3.12 -17.76 4.11
CA LEU A 61 -1.98 -16.89 4.37
C LEU A 61 -2.11 -15.68 3.44
N ALA A 62 -2.65 -14.57 3.97
CA ALA A 62 -2.90 -13.36 3.20
C ALA A 62 -1.69 -12.42 3.30
N SER A 63 -0.99 -12.17 2.18
CA SER A 63 0.23 -11.37 2.15
C SER A 63 0.22 -10.27 1.09
N ASN A 64 0.95 -9.17 1.32
CA ASN A 64 1.37 -8.28 0.24
C ASN A 64 2.33 -9.00 -0.72
N HIS A 65 2.44 -8.52 -1.96
CA HIS A 65 3.20 -9.16 -3.03
C HIS A 65 4.21 -8.19 -3.68
N ARG A 66 5.47 -8.34 -3.30
CA ARG A 66 6.62 -7.55 -3.79
C ARG A 66 7.38 -8.23 -4.92
N SER A 67 7.49 -9.55 -4.90
CA SER A 67 8.39 -10.31 -5.77
C SER A 67 7.83 -11.67 -6.15
N PHE A 68 8.38 -12.27 -7.21
CA PHE A 68 8.06 -13.66 -7.57
C PHE A 68 8.56 -14.67 -6.51
N LEU A 69 9.44 -14.24 -5.60
CA LEU A 69 9.98 -15.06 -4.52
C LEU A 69 9.01 -15.20 -3.35
N ASP A 70 8.07 -14.26 -3.18
CA ASP A 70 7.23 -14.20 -1.97
C ASP A 70 6.50 -15.50 -1.64
N PRO A 71 5.89 -16.24 -2.60
CA PRO A 71 5.23 -17.51 -2.27
C PRO A 71 6.19 -18.53 -1.63
N PHE A 72 7.44 -18.58 -2.11
CA PHE A 72 8.47 -19.48 -1.57
C PHE A 72 8.94 -19.03 -0.18
N ILE A 73 9.11 -17.71 0.01
CA ILE A 73 9.53 -17.16 1.30
C ILE A 73 8.42 -17.30 2.35
N VAL A 74 7.16 -17.11 1.98
CA VAL A 74 6.02 -17.41 2.87
C VAL A 74 5.96 -18.91 3.16
N GLY A 75 6.20 -19.76 2.15
CA GLY A 75 6.21 -21.21 2.29
C GLY A 75 7.18 -21.74 3.34
N ILE A 76 8.37 -21.13 3.48
CA ILE A 76 9.35 -21.55 4.52
C ILE A 76 8.91 -21.19 5.95
N CYS A 77 7.89 -20.35 6.14
CA CYS A 77 7.30 -20.12 7.46
C CYS A 77 6.52 -21.35 7.97
N LEU A 78 6.08 -22.23 7.08
CA LEU A 78 5.31 -23.43 7.42
C LEU A 78 6.18 -24.67 7.35
N ARG A 79 5.97 -25.63 8.26
CA ARG A 79 6.65 -26.94 8.24
C ARG A 79 5.89 -28.01 7.43
N ARG A 80 4.90 -27.59 6.64
CA ARG A 80 4.05 -28.44 5.80
C ARG A 80 3.94 -27.87 4.39
N PRO A 81 3.51 -28.67 3.39
CA PRO A 81 3.23 -28.19 2.04
C PRO A 81 2.30 -26.99 2.01
N VAL A 82 2.54 -26.08 1.07
CA VAL A 82 1.77 -24.84 0.91
C VAL A 82 1.37 -24.68 -0.53
N TYR A 83 0.12 -24.31 -0.75
CA TYR A 83 -0.43 -24.12 -2.08
C TYR A 83 -0.49 -22.64 -2.40
N PHE A 84 -0.15 -22.27 -3.64
CA PHE A 84 -0.09 -20.87 -4.02
C PHE A 84 -0.55 -20.68 -5.46
N VAL A 85 -1.14 -19.51 -5.68
CA VAL A 85 -1.64 -19.11 -6.98
C VAL A 85 -0.48 -18.66 -7.87
N ALA A 86 -0.37 -19.21 -9.07
CA ALA A 86 0.68 -18.87 -10.03
C ALA A 86 0.09 -18.49 -11.40
N LYS A 87 0.70 -17.50 -12.05
CA LYS A 87 0.30 -17.03 -13.39
C LYS A 87 0.23 -18.20 -14.39
N GLN A 88 -0.83 -18.28 -15.19
CA GLN A 88 -0.99 -19.34 -16.20
C GLN A 88 0.17 -19.41 -17.20
N GLU A 89 0.84 -18.29 -17.48
CA GLU A 89 1.98 -18.26 -18.42
C GLU A 89 3.17 -19.08 -17.88
N LEU A 90 3.27 -19.25 -16.56
CA LEU A 90 4.28 -20.12 -15.94
C LEU A 90 4.00 -21.62 -16.19
N PHE A 91 2.80 -21.96 -16.67
CA PHE A 91 2.40 -23.31 -17.04
C PHE A 91 2.51 -23.56 -18.56
N ALA A 92 3.11 -22.64 -19.32
CA ALA A 92 3.31 -22.80 -20.76
C ALA A 92 4.25 -23.96 -21.11
N LYS A 93 5.39 -24.06 -20.40
CA LYS A 93 6.41 -25.12 -20.57
C LYS A 93 6.08 -26.34 -19.71
N ARG A 94 5.99 -27.54 -20.32
CA ARG A 94 5.52 -28.77 -19.66
C ARG A 94 6.31 -29.14 -18.40
N TRP A 95 7.63 -29.09 -18.46
CA TRP A 95 8.50 -29.43 -17.33
C TRP A 95 8.37 -28.41 -16.19
N GLN A 96 8.30 -27.11 -16.52
CA GLN A 96 8.13 -26.03 -15.55
C GLN A 96 6.77 -26.12 -14.86
N ALA A 97 5.71 -26.34 -15.64
CA ALA A 97 4.34 -26.55 -15.16
C ALA A 97 4.24 -27.76 -14.23
N TRP A 98 4.86 -28.88 -14.62
CA TRP A 98 4.96 -30.09 -13.80
C TRP A 98 5.67 -29.83 -12.48
N LEU A 99 6.80 -29.11 -12.50
CA LEU A 99 7.58 -28.81 -11.30
C LEU A 99 6.78 -27.89 -10.37
N LEU A 100 6.26 -26.77 -10.87
CA LEU A 100 5.47 -25.82 -10.10
C LEU A 100 4.26 -26.49 -9.44
N ASN A 101 3.50 -27.28 -10.20
CA ASN A 101 2.34 -27.99 -9.64
C ASN A 101 2.74 -29.07 -8.63
N SER A 102 3.89 -29.73 -8.82
CA SER A 102 4.45 -30.67 -7.82
C SER A 102 4.74 -29.98 -6.49
N LEU A 103 5.05 -28.69 -6.52
CA LEU A 103 5.37 -27.86 -5.36
C LEU A 103 4.16 -27.17 -4.74
N GLY A 104 2.95 -27.37 -5.30
CA GLY A 104 1.70 -26.79 -4.78
C GLY A 104 1.17 -25.59 -5.57
N ALA A 105 1.80 -25.21 -6.68
CA ALA A 105 1.31 -24.12 -7.51
C ALA A 105 0.11 -24.54 -8.37
N PHE A 106 -0.90 -23.68 -8.49
CA PHE A 106 -2.02 -23.87 -9.42
C PHE A 106 -2.27 -22.60 -10.25
N PRO A 107 -2.76 -22.74 -11.50
CA PRO A 107 -2.81 -21.63 -12.43
C PRO A 107 -3.87 -20.58 -12.08
N VAL A 108 -3.66 -19.34 -12.54
CA VAL A 108 -4.65 -18.25 -12.55
C VAL A 108 -4.54 -17.41 -13.80
N ARG A 109 -5.69 -16.98 -14.31
CA ARG A 109 -5.84 -15.90 -15.29
C ARG A 109 -5.94 -14.56 -14.55
N ARG A 110 -4.89 -13.75 -14.63
CA ARG A 110 -4.92 -12.40 -14.02
C ARG A 110 -5.74 -11.46 -14.90
N GLY A 111 -6.51 -10.57 -14.27
CA GLY A 111 -7.33 -9.57 -14.96
C GLY A 111 -8.83 -9.89 -14.91
N GLU A 112 -9.18 -11.17 -14.83
CA GLU A 112 -10.58 -11.64 -14.78
C GLU A 112 -10.93 -12.24 -13.40
N SER A 113 -12.23 -12.38 -13.12
CA SER A 113 -12.73 -13.16 -11.99
C SER A 113 -12.54 -14.65 -12.29
N ASP A 114 -11.36 -15.19 -11.96
CA ASP A 114 -11.02 -16.60 -12.18
C ASP A 114 -11.75 -17.52 -11.18
N GLN A 115 -12.93 -18.00 -11.59
CA GLN A 115 -13.76 -18.89 -10.77
C GLN A 115 -13.10 -20.25 -10.52
N GLU A 116 -12.29 -20.76 -11.45
CA GLU A 116 -11.64 -22.07 -11.34
C GLU A 116 -10.49 -22.03 -10.32
N MET A 117 -9.72 -20.93 -10.31
CA MET A 117 -8.72 -20.66 -9.28
C MET A 117 -9.37 -20.58 -7.89
N MET A 118 -10.47 -19.82 -7.76
CA MET A 118 -11.21 -19.69 -6.49
C MET A 118 -11.76 -21.04 -6.02
N ARG A 119 -12.33 -21.84 -6.93
CA ARG A 119 -12.78 -23.20 -6.65
C ARG A 119 -11.65 -24.10 -6.17
N THR A 120 -10.50 -24.03 -6.83
CA THR A 120 -9.32 -24.82 -6.46
C THR A 120 -8.82 -24.44 -5.07
N ALA A 121 -8.71 -23.14 -4.77
CA ALA A 121 -8.31 -22.67 -3.46
C ALA A 121 -9.26 -23.13 -2.35
N ARG A 122 -10.58 -23.06 -2.58
CA ARG A 122 -11.59 -23.54 -1.62
C ARG A 122 -11.46 -25.04 -1.37
N GLU A 123 -11.39 -25.87 -2.42
CA GLU A 123 -11.30 -27.33 -2.26
C GLU A 123 -9.98 -27.75 -1.56
N ILE A 124 -8.89 -27.01 -1.76
CA ILE A 124 -7.63 -27.22 -1.01
C ILE A 124 -7.82 -26.91 0.49
N LEU A 125 -8.50 -25.80 0.81
CA LEU A 125 -8.81 -25.44 2.19
C LEU A 125 -9.76 -26.47 2.82
N GLU A 126 -10.79 -26.92 2.12
CA GLU A 126 -11.73 -27.95 2.60
C GLU A 126 -11.02 -29.29 2.89
N ARG A 127 -9.94 -29.59 2.17
CA ARG A 127 -9.05 -30.74 2.45
C ARG A 127 -8.16 -30.54 3.69
N GLY A 128 -8.14 -29.35 4.28
CA GLY A 128 -7.34 -29.02 5.46
C GLY A 128 -5.92 -28.53 5.17
N ASP A 129 -5.65 -28.12 3.93
CA ASP A 129 -4.34 -27.62 3.51
C ASP A 129 -4.26 -26.08 3.51
N PRO A 130 -3.05 -25.50 3.66
CA PRO A 130 -2.85 -24.05 3.65
C PRO A 130 -2.78 -23.48 2.24
N VAL A 131 -3.38 -22.30 2.03
CA VAL A 131 -3.33 -21.56 0.75
C VAL A 131 -2.73 -20.17 0.96
N VAL A 132 -1.74 -19.80 0.15
CA VAL A 132 -1.20 -18.44 0.08
C VAL A 132 -1.98 -17.63 -0.93
N MET A 133 -2.51 -16.50 -0.47
CA MET A 133 -3.24 -15.54 -1.28
C MET A 133 -2.56 -14.18 -1.19
N PHE A 134 -2.46 -13.51 -2.33
CA PHE A 134 -1.99 -12.13 -2.41
C PHE A 134 -3.19 -11.25 -2.79
N PRO A 135 -3.84 -10.58 -1.81
CA PRO A 135 -5.07 -9.81 -2.07
C PRO A 135 -4.92 -8.77 -3.18
N GLU A 136 -3.74 -8.18 -3.36
CA GLU A 136 -3.44 -7.20 -4.42
C GLU A 136 -3.64 -7.78 -5.84
N GLY A 137 -3.54 -9.10 -6.01
CA GLY A 137 -3.67 -9.81 -7.30
C GLY A 137 -2.52 -9.56 -8.29
N THR A 138 -1.62 -8.61 -7.99
CA THR A 138 -0.43 -8.30 -8.77
C THR A 138 0.76 -8.03 -7.85
N ARG A 139 1.96 -7.91 -8.44
CA ARG A 139 3.16 -7.51 -7.69
C ARG A 139 3.26 -6.00 -7.70
N ILE A 140 3.45 -5.39 -6.54
CA ILE A 140 3.70 -3.96 -6.38
C ILE A 140 5.09 -3.84 -5.78
N ARG A 141 6.08 -3.42 -6.58
CA ARG A 141 7.50 -3.43 -6.18
C ARG A 141 7.90 -2.26 -5.29
N GLU A 142 7.25 -1.13 -5.45
CA GLU A 142 7.67 0.15 -4.88
C GLU A 142 6.48 0.84 -4.21
N GLY A 143 6.76 1.76 -3.27
CA GLY A 143 5.72 2.49 -2.56
C GLY A 143 4.97 1.62 -1.54
N SER A 144 3.76 2.06 -1.19
CA SER A 144 2.89 1.36 -0.24
C SER A 144 2.32 0.07 -0.80
N VAL A 145 1.69 -0.72 0.07
CA VAL A 145 0.85 -1.83 -0.39
C VAL A 145 -0.36 -1.29 -1.16
N GLY A 146 -0.87 -2.08 -2.10
CA GLY A 146 -1.96 -1.69 -3.01
C GLY A 146 -3.35 -1.95 -2.45
N LYS A 147 -4.35 -1.75 -3.31
CA LYS A 147 -5.74 -2.04 -2.97
C LYS A 147 -6.02 -3.55 -3.02
N PRO A 148 -6.65 -4.13 -2.00
CA PRO A 148 -6.97 -5.55 -1.99
C PRO A 148 -8.16 -5.86 -2.90
N ARG A 149 -8.18 -7.09 -3.45
CA ARG A 149 -9.35 -7.69 -4.11
C ARG A 149 -10.11 -8.58 -3.13
N ARG A 150 -11.42 -8.71 -3.32
CA ARG A 150 -12.36 -9.46 -2.46
C ARG A 150 -12.11 -10.98 -2.31
N GLY A 151 -11.14 -11.55 -3.04
CA GLY A 151 -10.94 -13.01 -3.13
C GLY A 151 -10.61 -13.67 -1.79
N VAL A 152 -9.81 -13.01 -0.95
CA VAL A 152 -9.47 -13.56 0.38
C VAL A 152 -10.68 -13.57 1.30
N GLY A 153 -11.47 -12.50 1.36
CA GLY A 153 -12.68 -12.48 2.17
C GLY A 153 -13.73 -13.49 1.70
N ARG A 154 -13.86 -13.68 0.37
CA ARG A 154 -14.70 -14.74 -0.20
C ARG A 154 -14.27 -16.13 0.28
N LEU A 155 -12.98 -16.47 0.20
CA LEU A 155 -12.49 -17.79 0.66
C LEU A 155 -12.70 -17.97 2.17
N ALA A 156 -12.45 -16.94 2.96
CA ALA A 156 -12.65 -16.98 4.40
C ALA A 156 -14.11 -17.31 4.76
N LEU A 157 -15.07 -16.68 4.07
CA LEU A 157 -16.51 -16.95 4.26
C LEU A 157 -16.93 -18.33 3.73
N GLU A 158 -16.50 -18.75 2.54
CA GLU A 158 -16.92 -20.05 1.97
C GLU A 158 -16.40 -21.24 2.80
N THR A 159 -15.22 -21.10 3.41
CA THR A 159 -14.52 -22.22 4.07
C THR A 159 -14.52 -22.15 5.60
N GLY A 160 -14.73 -20.97 6.19
CA GLY A 160 -14.48 -20.74 7.63
C GLY A 160 -13.01 -20.85 8.03
N ALA A 161 -12.08 -20.92 7.07
CA ALA A 161 -10.66 -21.07 7.36
C ALA A 161 -10.10 -19.82 8.03
N PRO A 162 -9.22 -19.96 9.05
CA PRO A 162 -8.54 -18.82 9.65
C PRO A 162 -7.66 -18.11 8.61
N VAL A 163 -7.66 -16.78 8.66
CA VAL A 163 -6.83 -15.92 7.81
C VAL A 163 -5.68 -15.37 8.64
N VAL A 164 -4.44 -15.74 8.31
CA VAL A 164 -3.25 -15.17 8.93
C VAL A 164 -2.74 -14.01 8.06
N PRO A 165 -2.77 -12.76 8.56
CA PRO A 165 -2.21 -11.62 7.84
C PRO A 165 -0.69 -11.66 7.92
N ILE A 166 -0.02 -11.51 6.78
CA ILE A 166 1.44 -11.56 6.66
C ILE A 166 1.90 -10.33 5.90
N ALA A 167 3.01 -9.73 6.33
CA ALA A 167 3.75 -8.80 5.49
C ALA A 167 5.14 -9.34 5.17
N ILE A 168 5.60 -9.04 3.96
CA ILE A 168 6.94 -9.36 3.45
C ILE A 168 7.60 -8.09 2.91
N ALA A 169 8.85 -7.87 3.28
CA ALA A 169 9.67 -6.75 2.84
C ALA A 169 11.09 -7.21 2.45
N GLY A 170 11.67 -6.57 1.43
CA GLY A 170 13.04 -6.81 0.96
C GLY A 170 13.17 -7.78 -0.21
N THR A 171 12.12 -8.56 -0.53
CA THR A 171 12.16 -9.52 -1.66
C THR A 171 12.17 -8.83 -3.03
N GLU A 172 11.68 -7.60 -3.12
CA GLU A 172 11.78 -6.72 -4.28
C GLU A 172 13.23 -6.41 -4.66
N HIS A 173 14.15 -6.42 -3.68
CA HIS A 173 15.59 -6.15 -3.87
C HIS A 173 16.42 -7.42 -4.13
N ALA A 174 15.83 -8.61 -3.98
CA ALA A 174 16.52 -9.89 -4.05
C ALA A 174 17.00 -10.27 -5.47
N ARG A 175 16.54 -9.56 -6.51
CA ARG A 175 16.90 -9.83 -7.90
C ARG A 175 16.97 -8.55 -8.71
N ARG A 176 18.06 -8.36 -9.48
CA ARG A 176 18.20 -7.31 -10.49
C ARG A 176 18.44 -7.96 -11.86
N GLY A 177 17.45 -7.90 -12.75
CA GLY A 177 17.51 -8.63 -14.03
C GLY A 177 17.58 -10.14 -13.79
N TRP A 178 18.66 -10.80 -14.23
CA TRP A 178 18.91 -12.23 -13.99
C TRP A 178 19.74 -12.51 -12.73
N ARG A 179 20.40 -11.50 -12.16
CA ARG A 179 21.31 -11.69 -11.02
C ARG A 179 20.54 -11.73 -9.70
N ILE A 180 20.77 -12.79 -8.92
CA ILE A 180 20.29 -12.92 -7.55
C ILE A 180 21.22 -12.11 -6.65
N ARG A 181 20.66 -11.30 -5.75
CA ARG A 181 21.42 -10.49 -4.79
C ARG A 181 21.17 -10.98 -3.37
N PRO A 182 22.22 -11.13 -2.55
CA PRO A 182 22.04 -11.35 -1.13
C PRO A 182 21.46 -10.10 -0.48
N VAL A 183 20.29 -10.21 0.15
CA VAL A 183 19.57 -9.10 0.83
C VAL A 183 18.93 -9.63 2.10
N LYS A 184 18.61 -8.79 3.09
CA LYS A 184 17.83 -9.24 4.24
C LYS A 184 16.35 -9.19 3.88
N VAL A 185 15.66 -10.31 3.99
CA VAL A 185 14.20 -10.38 3.85
C VAL A 185 13.57 -10.42 5.24
N ARG A 186 12.48 -9.67 5.43
CA ARG A 186 11.75 -9.64 6.70
C ARG A 186 10.32 -10.08 6.47
N LEU A 187 9.84 -10.96 7.34
CA LEU A 187 8.46 -11.42 7.39
C LEU A 187 7.90 -11.20 8.78
N ARG A 188 6.65 -10.75 8.82
CA ARG A 188 5.88 -10.64 10.04
C ARG A 188 4.49 -11.21 9.81
N CYS A 189 4.09 -12.13 10.68
CA CYS A 189 2.76 -12.72 10.69
C CYS A 189 1.97 -12.14 11.88
N GLY A 190 0.71 -11.79 11.66
CA GLY A 190 -0.21 -11.35 12.71
C GLY A 190 -1.08 -12.49 13.23
N ARG A 191 -1.94 -12.19 14.21
CA ARG A 191 -2.90 -13.14 14.77
C ARG A 191 -3.92 -13.58 13.71
N PRO A 192 -4.37 -14.85 13.69
CA PRO A 192 -5.37 -15.31 12.76
C PRO A 192 -6.73 -14.63 13.02
N LEU A 193 -7.40 -14.25 11.94
CA LEU A 193 -8.79 -13.80 11.95
C LEU A 193 -9.70 -14.94 11.51
N THR A 194 -10.86 -15.08 12.15
CA THR A 194 -11.87 -16.08 11.80
C THR A 194 -13.18 -15.39 11.43
N PHE A 195 -13.89 -15.95 10.47
CA PHE A 195 -15.17 -15.43 9.99
C PHE A 195 -16.18 -16.58 9.92
N PRO A 196 -17.48 -16.31 10.12
CA PRO A 196 -18.50 -17.36 10.02
C PRO A 196 -18.54 -17.94 8.60
N ARG A 197 -18.82 -19.24 8.51
CA ARG A 197 -19.00 -19.90 7.22
C ARG A 197 -20.33 -19.49 6.61
N VAL A 198 -20.32 -19.08 5.34
CA VAL A 198 -21.49 -18.71 4.54
C VAL A 198 -21.42 -19.47 3.23
N GLU A 199 -22.49 -20.19 2.88
CA GLU A 199 -22.50 -21.04 1.67
C GLU A 199 -22.37 -20.23 0.38
N GLN A 200 -23.07 -19.09 0.30
CA GLN A 200 -23.09 -18.21 -0.87
C GLN A 200 -22.85 -16.76 -0.46
N PRO A 201 -21.61 -16.38 -0.12
CA PRO A 201 -21.33 -15.02 0.31
C PRO A 201 -21.52 -14.04 -0.85
N SER A 202 -22.24 -12.95 -0.58
CA SER A 202 -22.41 -11.89 -1.57
C SER A 202 -21.06 -11.21 -1.88
N PRO A 203 -20.91 -10.67 -3.11
CA PRO A 203 -19.77 -9.83 -3.47
C PRO A 203 -19.42 -8.70 -2.50
N SER A 204 -20.43 -8.03 -1.94
CA SER A 204 -20.28 -6.95 -0.97
C SER A 204 -19.73 -7.48 0.35
N LEU A 205 -20.33 -8.54 0.90
CA LEU A 205 -19.88 -9.16 2.14
C LEU A 205 -18.43 -9.66 2.04
N ALA A 206 -18.07 -10.30 0.92
CA ALA A 206 -16.68 -10.71 0.67
C ALA A 206 -15.69 -9.53 0.62
N SER A 207 -16.16 -8.38 0.11
CA SER A 207 -15.36 -7.16 0.05
C SER A 207 -15.18 -6.55 1.44
N GLU A 208 -16.23 -6.53 2.27
CA GLU A 208 -16.17 -6.08 3.67
C GLU A 208 -15.26 -6.95 4.53
N VAL A 209 -15.36 -8.28 4.42
CA VAL A 209 -14.45 -9.20 5.13
C VAL A 209 -13.01 -8.96 4.69
N THR A 210 -12.78 -8.74 3.39
CA THR A 210 -11.45 -8.36 2.90
C THR A 210 -10.99 -7.02 3.48
N ALA A 211 -11.89 -6.03 3.60
CA ALA A 211 -11.60 -4.73 4.21
C ALA A 211 -11.33 -4.82 5.72
N ARG A 212 -11.76 -5.89 6.40
CA ARG A 212 -11.36 -6.19 7.80
C ARG A 212 -9.99 -6.88 7.87
N ILE A 213 -9.66 -7.74 6.91
CA ILE A 213 -8.39 -8.48 6.87
C ILE A 213 -7.22 -7.59 6.43
N TRP A 214 -7.44 -6.74 5.42
CA TRP A 214 -6.37 -5.99 4.78
C TRP A 214 -5.63 -5.00 5.71
N PRO A 215 -6.32 -4.24 6.59
CA PRO A 215 -5.65 -3.43 7.60
C PRO A 215 -4.72 -4.23 8.50
N CYS A 216 -5.02 -5.50 8.79
CA CYS A 216 -4.12 -6.34 9.59
C CYS A 216 -2.83 -6.69 8.84
N VAL A 217 -2.88 -6.82 7.51
CA VAL A 217 -1.70 -6.98 6.63
C VAL A 217 -0.91 -5.67 6.57
N GLU A 218 -1.58 -4.54 6.39
CA GLU A 218 -0.97 -3.20 6.40
C GLU A 218 -0.24 -2.91 7.71
N LEU A 219 -0.85 -3.28 8.85
CA LEU A 219 -0.19 -3.19 10.15
C LEU A 219 1.09 -4.03 10.18
N GLN A 220 1.08 -5.26 9.66
CA GLN A 220 2.32 -6.04 9.61
C GLN A 220 3.39 -5.38 8.73
N TRP A 221 2.97 -4.73 7.64
CA TRP A 221 3.86 -4.01 6.72
C TRP A 221 4.47 -2.76 7.36
N GLU A 222 3.66 -1.97 8.07
CA GLU A 222 4.11 -0.80 8.84
C GLU A 222 5.13 -1.20 9.91
N TRP A 223 4.90 -2.31 10.61
CA TRP A 223 5.86 -2.87 11.57
C TRP A 223 7.20 -3.31 10.95
N LEU A 224 7.22 -3.58 9.65
CA LEU A 224 8.46 -3.83 8.90
C LEU A 224 9.12 -2.52 8.42
N GLY A 225 8.59 -1.36 8.78
CA GLY A 225 9.03 -0.05 8.28
C GLY A 225 8.61 0.20 6.83
N GLY A 226 7.58 -0.51 6.37
CA GLY A 226 7.01 -0.30 5.05
C GLY A 226 6.17 0.97 4.99
N LEU A 227 6.12 1.61 3.82
CA LEU A 227 5.29 2.81 3.60
C LEU A 227 3.81 2.45 3.66
N THR A 228 3.07 3.07 4.58
CA THR A 228 1.61 2.94 4.66
C THR A 228 0.92 3.82 3.62
N PRO A 229 -0.25 3.44 3.09
CA PRO A 229 -1.07 4.35 2.27
C PRO A 229 -1.39 5.64 3.05
N LEU A 230 -1.45 6.78 2.35
CA LEU A 230 -1.85 8.05 2.96
C LEU A 230 -3.33 8.00 3.33
N ARG A 231 -3.67 8.39 4.55
CA ARG A 231 -5.05 8.38 5.07
C ARG A 231 -5.42 9.71 5.70
N LYS A 232 -4.50 10.31 6.46
CA LYS A 232 -4.75 11.54 7.22
C LYS A 232 -3.77 12.63 6.83
N ALA A 233 -4.26 13.84 6.71
CA ALA A 233 -3.43 15.03 6.54
C ALA A 233 -3.79 16.12 7.54
N ALA A 234 -2.79 16.90 7.92
CA ALA A 234 -2.98 18.17 8.60
C ALA A 234 -2.57 19.30 7.65
N VAL A 235 -3.39 20.33 7.54
CA VAL A 235 -3.04 21.55 6.80
C VAL A 235 -2.94 22.70 7.79
N VAL A 236 -1.74 23.20 8.00
CA VAL A 236 -1.49 24.34 8.88
C VAL A 236 -1.65 25.63 8.08
N GLY A 237 -2.71 26.38 8.37
CA GLY A 237 -3.04 27.65 7.73
C GLY A 237 -4.24 27.54 6.81
N ALA A 238 -5.41 28.01 7.25
CA ALA A 238 -6.65 28.09 6.45
C ALA A 238 -6.72 29.35 5.56
N GLY A 239 -5.60 29.72 4.93
CA GLY A 239 -5.58 30.73 3.86
C GLY A 239 -5.82 30.10 2.50
N GLU A 240 -5.75 30.88 1.42
CA GLU A 240 -6.02 30.45 0.04
C GLU A 240 -5.30 29.15 -0.34
N MET A 241 -3.99 29.09 -0.11
CA MET A 241 -3.18 27.90 -0.42
C MET A 241 -3.55 26.69 0.43
N GLY A 242 -3.76 26.88 1.73
CA GLY A 242 -4.06 25.76 2.63
C GLY A 242 -5.45 25.20 2.38
N THR A 243 -6.43 26.06 2.15
CA THR A 243 -7.77 25.67 1.72
C THR A 243 -7.74 24.84 0.44
N ALA A 244 -7.01 25.31 -0.58
CA ALA A 244 -6.90 24.59 -1.84
C ALA A 244 -6.21 23.23 -1.65
N MET A 245 -5.16 23.17 -0.84
CA MET A 245 -4.49 21.92 -0.50
C MET A 245 -5.38 20.96 0.30
N ALA A 246 -6.20 21.46 1.21
CA ALA A 246 -7.15 20.64 1.95
C ALA A 246 -8.17 19.98 1.02
N LEU A 247 -8.68 20.72 0.03
CA LEU A 247 -9.57 20.19 -0.99
C LEU A 247 -8.91 19.14 -1.88
N VAL A 248 -7.68 19.40 -2.34
CA VAL A 248 -6.90 18.43 -3.14
C VAL A 248 -6.66 17.13 -2.37
N LEU A 249 -6.22 17.22 -1.11
CA LEU A 249 -5.96 16.04 -0.29
C LEU A 249 -7.26 15.29 0.06
N ALA A 250 -8.36 16.00 0.27
CA ALA A 250 -9.66 15.38 0.47
C ALA A 250 -10.17 14.65 -0.79
N ARG A 251 -9.98 15.22 -1.98
CA ARG A 251 -10.27 14.56 -3.28
C ARG A 251 -9.42 13.32 -3.50
N ALA A 252 -8.17 13.34 -3.02
CA ALA A 252 -7.29 12.16 -3.00
C ALA A 252 -7.75 11.07 -2.01
N GLY A 253 -8.81 11.33 -1.23
CA GLY A 253 -9.42 10.40 -0.28
C GLY A 253 -8.84 10.46 1.13
N LEU A 254 -8.10 11.52 1.48
CA LEU A 254 -7.59 11.72 2.84
C LEU A 254 -8.63 12.41 3.72
N GLU A 255 -8.63 12.06 5.00
CA GLU A 255 -9.23 12.85 6.07
C GLU A 255 -8.28 14.01 6.41
N VAL A 256 -8.77 15.24 6.40
CA VAL A 256 -7.94 16.44 6.48
C VAL A 256 -8.35 17.31 7.67
N GLN A 257 -7.42 17.57 8.58
CA GLN A 257 -7.59 18.59 9.62
C GLN A 257 -7.10 19.94 9.08
N LEU A 258 -8.01 20.90 8.92
CA LEU A 258 -7.71 22.24 8.40
C LEU A 258 -7.49 23.22 9.56
N GLY A 259 -6.22 23.53 9.83
CA GLY A 259 -5.75 24.40 10.89
C GLY A 259 -6.03 25.88 10.65
N CYS A 260 -7.03 26.38 11.34
CA CYS A 260 -7.45 27.77 11.36
C CYS A 260 -6.68 28.56 12.42
N ARG A 261 -6.55 29.88 12.19
CA ARG A 261 -5.85 30.78 13.11
C ARG A 261 -6.61 30.98 14.42
N THR A 262 -7.94 30.98 14.36
CA THR A 262 -8.84 31.24 15.49
C THR A 262 -9.99 30.23 15.49
N ALA A 263 -10.57 29.98 16.67
CA ALA A 263 -11.77 29.14 16.81
C ALA A 263 -12.93 29.70 15.98
N ARG A 264 -13.09 31.03 15.97
CA ARG A 264 -14.12 31.70 15.16
C ARG A 264 -13.98 31.41 13.67
N GLN A 265 -12.74 31.39 13.14
CA GLN A 265 -12.51 31.03 11.75
C GLN A 265 -12.90 29.57 11.50
N ALA A 266 -12.53 28.65 12.40
CA ALA A 266 -12.90 27.24 12.26
C ALA A 266 -14.42 27.03 12.26
N GLU A 267 -15.15 27.67 13.18
CA GLU A 267 -16.62 27.63 13.23
C GLU A 267 -17.27 28.13 11.95
N LEU A 268 -16.82 29.27 11.43
CA LEU A 268 -17.36 29.85 10.20
C LEU A 268 -17.17 28.90 9.01
N ILE A 269 -15.98 28.31 8.86
CA ILE A 269 -15.69 27.35 7.79
C ILE A 269 -16.51 26.05 7.97
N ALA A 270 -16.68 25.58 9.20
CA ALA A 270 -17.47 24.40 9.50
C ALA A 270 -18.96 24.59 9.16
N GLN A 271 -19.49 25.80 9.39
CA GLN A 271 -20.88 26.17 9.09
C GLN A 271 -21.11 26.43 7.61
N SER A 272 -20.26 27.25 6.98
CA SER A 272 -20.46 27.66 5.58
C SER A 272 -20.10 26.53 4.62
N ARG A 273 -19.09 25.70 4.95
CA ARG A 273 -18.41 24.75 4.05
C ARG A 273 -17.91 25.39 2.75
N THR A 274 -18.05 26.69 2.57
CA THR A 274 -17.66 27.45 1.40
C THR A 274 -16.46 28.30 1.76
N LEU A 275 -15.53 28.36 0.82
CA LEU A 275 -14.31 29.14 0.95
C LEU A 275 -14.05 29.86 -0.35
N GLU A 276 -13.44 31.02 -0.24
CA GLU A 276 -12.90 31.77 -1.37
C GLU A 276 -11.40 31.55 -1.45
N VAL A 277 -10.90 31.34 -2.66
CA VAL A 277 -9.47 31.24 -2.98
C VAL A 277 -9.20 32.21 -4.12
N ASP A 278 -8.32 33.19 -3.90
CA ASP A 278 -8.01 34.27 -4.84
C ASP A 278 -9.27 35.07 -5.27
N GLY A 279 -10.23 35.28 -4.34
CA GLY A 279 -11.49 36.00 -4.61
C GLY A 279 -12.53 35.23 -5.43
N HIS A 280 -12.30 33.93 -5.67
CA HIS A 280 -13.24 33.06 -6.36
C HIS A 280 -13.83 32.03 -5.41
N ALA A 281 -15.14 31.82 -5.48
CA ALA A 281 -15.81 30.76 -4.75
C ALA A 281 -15.28 29.38 -5.19
N VAL A 282 -14.85 28.57 -4.22
CA VAL A 282 -14.39 27.21 -4.45
C VAL A 282 -15.51 26.22 -4.18
N ALA A 283 -15.41 25.02 -4.78
CA ALA A 283 -16.27 23.90 -4.45
C ALA A 283 -16.38 23.71 -2.92
N PRO A 284 -17.57 23.39 -2.40
CA PRO A 284 -17.75 23.17 -0.96
C PRO A 284 -16.76 22.14 -0.41
N LEU A 285 -16.25 22.40 0.79
CA LEU A 285 -15.38 21.47 1.50
C LEU A 285 -16.16 20.19 1.82
N PRO A 286 -15.62 19.01 1.46
CA PRO A 286 -16.25 17.74 1.79
C PRO A 286 -16.20 17.50 3.31
N ASP A 287 -17.04 16.58 3.79
CA ASP A 287 -17.10 16.21 5.21
C ASP A 287 -15.78 15.65 5.75
N SER A 288 -14.94 15.11 4.88
CA SER A 288 -13.59 14.65 5.23
C SER A 288 -12.63 15.78 5.60
N VAL A 289 -12.96 17.04 5.32
CA VAL A 289 -12.21 18.21 5.82
C VAL A 289 -12.84 18.70 7.11
N ILE A 290 -12.04 18.71 8.17
CA ILE A 290 -12.41 19.05 9.54
C ILE A 290 -11.70 20.35 9.93
N PRO A 291 -12.38 21.51 9.89
CA PRO A 291 -11.83 22.76 10.38
C PRO A 291 -11.61 22.70 11.90
N CYS A 292 -10.42 23.07 12.36
CA CYS A 292 -10.04 23.11 13.77
C CYS A 292 -9.03 24.23 13.99
N THR A 293 -8.70 24.58 15.25
CA THR A 293 -7.56 25.48 15.45
C THR A 293 -6.26 24.73 15.23
N VAL A 294 -5.17 25.41 14.86
CA VAL A 294 -3.86 24.76 14.69
C VAL A 294 -3.40 24.03 15.98
N ALA A 295 -3.83 24.51 17.15
CA ALA A 295 -3.51 23.87 18.43
C ALA A 295 -4.23 22.54 18.64
N ASP A 296 -5.38 22.34 18.00
CA ASP A 296 -6.20 21.13 18.12
C ASP A 296 -5.82 20.05 17.09
N ILE A 297 -4.83 20.32 16.22
CA ILE A 297 -4.39 19.35 15.23
C ILE A 297 -3.67 18.18 15.90
N GLU A 298 -4.12 16.97 15.59
CA GLU A 298 -3.49 15.72 16.04
C GLU A 298 -2.28 15.32 15.16
N PHE A 299 -1.19 16.07 15.24
CA PHE A 299 0.01 15.85 14.41
C PHE A 299 0.65 14.46 14.56
N GLY A 300 0.42 13.76 15.68
CA GLY A 300 0.91 12.40 15.91
C GLY A 300 0.31 11.35 14.96
N GLY A 301 -0.91 11.60 14.45
CA GLY A 301 -1.70 10.64 13.68
C GLY A 301 -1.74 10.88 12.18
N VAL A 302 -1.05 11.91 11.66
CA VAL A 302 -1.16 12.32 10.25
C VAL A 302 -0.02 11.81 9.39
N ASP A 303 -0.30 11.49 8.13
CA ASP A 303 0.68 11.00 7.15
C ASP A 303 1.32 12.13 6.36
N VAL A 304 0.59 13.24 6.17
CA VAL A 304 1.06 14.45 5.49
C VAL A 304 0.77 15.67 6.35
N VAL A 305 1.77 16.53 6.53
CA VAL A 305 1.59 17.85 7.16
C VAL A 305 1.88 18.91 6.11
N VAL A 306 0.88 19.71 5.75
CA VAL A 306 1.02 20.83 4.82
C VAL A 306 1.28 22.10 5.60
N LEU A 307 2.40 22.78 5.34
CA LEU A 307 2.72 24.08 5.94
C LEU A 307 2.32 25.21 5.00
N ALA A 308 1.04 25.56 4.97
CA ALA A 308 0.48 26.61 4.12
C ALA A 308 0.40 27.96 4.87
N VAL A 309 1.52 28.41 5.43
CA VAL A 309 1.62 29.66 6.19
C VAL A 309 2.55 30.67 5.52
N PRO A 310 2.35 31.99 5.73
CA PRO A 310 3.32 32.99 5.29
C PRO A 310 4.72 32.72 5.84
N LEU A 311 5.77 33.02 5.07
CA LEU A 311 7.16 32.81 5.50
C LEU A 311 7.51 33.53 6.81
N SER A 312 6.90 34.68 7.06
CA SER A 312 7.06 35.43 8.32
C SER A 312 6.48 34.71 9.55
N ALA A 313 5.47 33.85 9.38
CA ALA A 313 4.83 33.11 10.45
C ALA A 313 5.45 31.71 10.67
N LEU A 314 6.22 31.22 9.71
CA LEU A 314 6.81 29.87 9.71
C LEU A 314 7.66 29.59 10.97
N PRO A 315 8.54 30.49 11.45
CA PRO A 315 9.32 30.27 12.68
C PRO A 315 8.44 30.02 13.91
N ALA A 316 7.42 30.84 14.13
CA ALA A 316 6.54 30.74 15.28
C ALA A 316 5.71 29.45 15.27
N VAL A 317 5.21 29.08 14.08
CA VAL A 317 4.43 27.84 13.90
C VAL A 317 5.29 26.61 14.17
N LEU A 318 6.53 26.57 13.66
CA LEU A 318 7.42 25.43 13.87
C LEU A 318 7.95 25.36 15.30
N ALA A 319 8.21 26.50 15.94
CA ALA A 319 8.59 26.51 17.36
C ALA A 319 7.50 25.91 18.25
N LYS A 320 6.22 26.17 17.93
CA LYS A 320 5.09 25.69 18.73
C LYS A 320 4.64 24.26 18.37
N HIS A 321 4.60 23.91 17.09
CA HIS A 321 3.98 22.68 16.60
C HIS A 321 4.96 21.68 15.97
N GLY A 322 6.17 22.13 15.62
CA GLY A 322 7.20 21.29 14.99
C GLY A 322 7.55 20.02 15.76
N PRO A 323 7.73 20.09 17.11
CA PRO A 323 7.99 18.89 17.92
C PRO A 323 6.87 17.86 17.94
N ALA A 324 5.62 18.25 17.63
CA ALA A 324 4.47 17.35 17.61
C ALA A 324 4.33 16.60 16.27
N ILE A 325 5.03 17.04 15.21
CA ILE A 325 5.01 16.39 13.89
C ILE A 325 5.77 15.06 13.97
N ALA A 326 5.04 13.96 13.78
CA ALA A 326 5.57 12.62 13.94
C ALA A 326 6.57 12.23 12.85
N GLU A 327 7.49 11.32 13.20
CA GLU A 327 8.47 10.78 12.25
C GLU A 327 7.81 10.12 11.04
N ARG A 328 6.65 9.50 11.20
CA ARG A 328 5.92 8.87 10.08
C ARG A 328 5.44 9.87 9.01
N SER A 329 5.33 11.15 9.34
CA SER A 329 4.71 12.15 8.47
C SER A 329 5.66 12.60 7.36
N THR A 330 5.08 13.04 6.24
CA THR A 330 5.77 13.80 5.19
C THR A 330 5.35 15.26 5.29
N LEU A 331 6.34 16.14 5.43
CA LEU A 331 6.13 17.58 5.44
C LEU A 331 6.03 18.09 4.00
N LEU A 332 4.93 18.76 3.66
CA LEU A 332 4.69 19.34 2.35
C LEU A 332 4.63 20.87 2.49
N VAL A 333 5.56 21.57 1.84
CA VAL A 333 5.60 23.04 1.86
C VAL A 333 5.17 23.55 0.48
N PRO A 334 3.93 24.04 0.34
CA PRO A 334 3.48 24.65 -0.90
C PRO A 334 4.10 26.04 -1.08
N ALA A 335 4.48 26.36 -2.31
CA ALA A 335 5.00 27.65 -2.72
C ALA A 335 4.19 28.17 -3.93
N ARG A 336 3.88 29.47 -3.93
CA ARG A 336 3.31 30.12 -5.11
C ARG A 336 4.37 30.22 -6.20
N GLY A 337 4.01 29.92 -7.43
CA GLY A 337 4.92 29.98 -8.57
C GLY A 337 5.74 28.71 -8.77
N GLU A 338 6.71 28.79 -9.67
CA GLU A 338 7.63 27.69 -9.99
C GLU A 338 8.68 27.48 -8.89
N LEU A 339 9.12 26.23 -8.70
CA LEU A 339 10.20 25.87 -7.81
C LEU A 339 11.55 26.36 -8.38
N ARG A 340 12.06 27.45 -7.81
CA ARG A 340 13.40 27.98 -8.07
C ARG A 340 14.40 27.54 -7.00
N SER A 341 15.69 27.73 -7.23
CA SER A 341 16.78 27.31 -6.31
C SER A 341 16.59 27.73 -4.84
N HIS A 342 15.97 28.89 -4.58
CA HIS A 342 15.71 29.41 -3.24
C HIS A 342 14.45 28.84 -2.58
N ALA A 343 13.58 28.17 -3.34
CA ALA A 343 12.32 27.60 -2.84
C ALA A 343 12.54 26.49 -1.80
N ALA A 344 13.75 25.94 -1.70
CA ALA A 344 14.11 24.94 -0.71
C ALA A 344 14.40 25.50 0.69
N LEU A 345 14.64 26.81 0.86
CA LEU A 345 15.00 27.38 2.16
C LEU A 345 13.92 27.17 3.24
N PRO A 346 12.61 27.42 2.97
CA PRO A 346 11.57 27.18 3.95
C PRO A 346 11.42 25.70 4.31
N ALA A 347 11.55 24.81 3.31
CA ALA A 347 11.53 23.37 3.53
C ALA A 347 12.70 22.90 4.39
N ARG A 348 13.91 23.41 4.16
CA ARG A 348 15.09 23.12 4.99
C ARG A 348 14.92 23.59 6.43
N TYR A 349 14.48 24.84 6.57
CA TYR A 349 14.22 25.41 7.89
C TYR A 349 13.22 24.56 8.70
N ALA A 350 12.19 24.04 8.02
CA ALA A 350 11.19 23.18 8.61
C ALA A 350 11.69 21.74 8.87
N ALA A 351 12.51 21.18 7.97
CA ALA A 351 13.13 19.88 8.14
C ALA A 351 13.93 19.80 9.47
N GLU A 352 14.74 20.82 9.74
CA GLU A 352 15.57 20.90 10.96
C GLU A 352 14.78 21.01 12.27
N ARG A 353 13.47 21.31 12.20
CA ARG A 353 12.62 21.66 13.37
C ARG A 353 11.42 20.75 13.52
N THR A 354 11.37 19.66 12.76
CA THR A 354 10.28 18.67 12.83
C THR A 354 10.87 17.27 12.88
N GLY A 355 10.09 16.30 13.40
CA GLY A 355 10.46 14.89 13.32
C GLY A 355 10.24 14.28 11.95
N ALA A 356 9.63 15.00 10.98
CA ALA A 356 9.10 14.42 9.75
C ALA A 356 10.13 13.58 9.00
N SER A 357 9.75 12.35 8.61
CA SER A 357 10.63 11.46 7.84
C SER A 357 10.92 11.97 6.45
N ALA A 358 10.15 12.89 5.89
CA ALA A 358 10.45 13.42 4.57
C ALA A 358 9.96 14.85 4.43
N VAL A 359 10.69 15.64 3.66
CA VAL A 359 10.27 16.97 3.23
C VAL A 359 10.05 17.01 1.72
N ALA A 360 8.95 17.67 1.34
CA ALA A 360 8.54 17.88 -0.03
C ALA A 360 8.14 19.34 -0.26
N LEU A 361 8.47 19.85 -1.44
CA LEU A 361 8.05 21.14 -1.96
C LEU A 361 7.00 20.94 -3.05
N LEU A 362 5.96 21.76 -3.01
CA LEU A 362 4.96 21.84 -4.06
C LEU A 362 4.95 23.24 -4.68
N GLY A 363 5.48 23.38 -5.89
CA GLY A 363 5.33 24.61 -6.67
C GLY A 363 3.98 24.63 -7.35
N VAL A 364 3.26 25.74 -7.21
CA VAL A 364 1.92 25.96 -7.80
C VAL A 364 2.00 27.17 -8.73
N PRO A 365 2.40 26.99 -10.02
CA PRO A 365 2.67 28.09 -10.95
C PRO A 365 1.48 29.01 -11.19
N ARG A 366 0.26 28.45 -11.28
CA ARG A 366 -0.98 29.19 -11.55
C ARG A 366 -1.74 29.62 -10.29
N GLY A 367 -1.09 29.63 -9.12
CA GLY A 367 -1.70 30.07 -7.87
C GLY A 367 -2.69 29.07 -7.27
N ALA A 368 -3.24 29.40 -6.09
CA ALA A 368 -4.04 28.47 -5.29
C ALA A 368 -5.39 28.15 -5.96
N ALA A 369 -6.02 29.09 -6.66
CA ALA A 369 -7.27 28.85 -7.38
C ALA A 369 -7.17 27.77 -8.47
N SER A 370 -5.97 27.51 -9.01
CA SER A 370 -5.79 26.44 -9.99
C SER A 370 -5.97 25.05 -9.39
N LEU A 371 -5.56 24.85 -8.13
CA LEU A 371 -5.70 23.59 -7.39
C LEU A 371 -7.15 23.24 -7.10
N SER A 372 -8.00 24.25 -6.86
CA SER A 372 -9.42 24.03 -6.54
C SER A 372 -10.25 23.54 -7.72
N ASN A 373 -9.86 23.88 -8.96
CA ASN A 373 -10.68 23.66 -10.16
C ASN A 373 -10.41 22.32 -10.87
N GLY A 374 -9.54 21.45 -10.34
CA GLY A 374 -9.41 20.06 -10.80
C GLY A 374 -8.58 19.83 -12.07
N HIS A 375 -7.76 20.81 -12.49
CA HIS A 375 -6.82 20.67 -13.61
C HIS A 375 -5.56 21.50 -13.35
N ALA A 376 -4.96 21.30 -12.18
CA ALA A 376 -3.76 22.03 -11.79
C ALA A 376 -2.51 21.31 -12.30
N GLU A 377 -1.57 22.08 -12.81
CA GLU A 377 -0.20 21.62 -13.07
C GLU A 377 0.69 22.09 -11.93
N VAL A 378 1.38 21.15 -11.28
CA VAL A 378 2.25 21.45 -10.13
C VAL A 378 3.63 20.82 -10.30
N GLN A 379 4.61 21.39 -9.60
CA GLN A 379 5.96 20.86 -9.51
C GLN A 379 6.15 20.24 -8.13
N LEU A 380 6.54 18.96 -8.07
CA LEU A 380 6.81 18.25 -6.83
C LEU A 380 8.30 17.92 -6.73
N ALA A 381 8.94 18.36 -5.65
CA ALA A 381 10.29 17.94 -5.30
C ALA A 381 10.29 17.35 -3.89
N CYS A 382 10.86 16.17 -3.70
CA CYS A 382 10.94 15.53 -2.40
C CYS A 382 12.27 14.80 -2.27
N GLU A 383 12.89 14.87 -1.10
CA GLU A 383 14.19 14.27 -0.84
C GLU A 383 14.16 12.73 -0.87
N ARG A 384 12.98 12.13 -0.60
CA ARG A 384 12.78 10.68 -0.61
C ARG A 384 11.98 10.27 -1.84
N PRO A 385 12.57 9.56 -2.82
CA PRO A 385 11.86 9.15 -4.05
C PRO A 385 10.57 8.37 -3.81
N GLU A 386 10.54 7.57 -2.73
CA GLU A 386 9.39 6.75 -2.38
C GLU A 386 8.22 7.59 -1.87
N ARG A 387 8.49 8.63 -1.06
CA ARG A 387 7.51 9.63 -0.61
C ARG A 387 7.09 10.54 -1.74
N SER A 388 8.03 10.92 -2.61
CA SER A 388 7.73 11.68 -3.83
C SER A 388 6.70 10.97 -4.69
N ARG A 389 6.86 9.66 -4.93
CA ARG A 389 5.90 8.86 -5.72
C ARG A 389 4.56 8.71 -5.00
N GLN A 390 4.58 8.54 -3.68
CA GLN A 390 3.35 8.45 -2.90
C GLN A 390 2.52 9.73 -2.94
N LEU A 391 3.17 10.89 -2.74
CA LEU A 391 2.52 12.20 -2.87
C LEU A 391 2.07 12.45 -4.31
N ALA A 392 2.89 12.10 -5.30
CA ALA A 392 2.54 12.21 -6.70
C ALA A 392 1.23 11.45 -7.03
N SER A 393 1.14 10.19 -6.62
CA SER A 393 -0.07 9.39 -6.84
C SER A 393 -1.30 9.96 -6.11
N ALA A 394 -1.13 10.57 -4.94
CA ALA A 394 -2.23 11.24 -4.25
C ALA A 394 -2.69 12.50 -4.99
N LEU A 395 -1.76 13.32 -5.49
CA LEU A 395 -2.06 14.51 -6.29
C LEU A 395 -2.75 14.13 -7.61
N GLU A 396 -2.23 13.12 -8.31
CA GLU A 396 -2.82 12.61 -9.57
C GLU A 396 -4.23 12.05 -9.34
N ALA A 397 -4.49 11.40 -8.20
CA ALA A 397 -5.83 10.92 -7.83
C ALA A 397 -6.83 12.04 -7.53
N ALA A 398 -6.34 13.27 -7.32
CA ALA A 398 -7.14 14.48 -7.13
C ALA A 398 -7.17 15.37 -8.38
N ASP A 399 -6.87 14.79 -9.55
CA ASP A 399 -6.79 15.48 -10.86
C ASP A 399 -5.76 16.63 -10.90
N VAL A 400 -4.69 16.51 -10.12
CA VAL A 400 -3.53 17.42 -10.17
C VAL A 400 -2.40 16.79 -10.97
N ALA A 401 -2.10 17.36 -12.13
CA ALA A 401 -1.04 16.92 -13.03
C ALA A 401 0.35 17.39 -12.56
N LEU A 402 1.35 16.52 -12.71
CA LEU A 402 2.73 16.82 -12.36
C LEU A 402 3.54 17.25 -13.59
N VAL A 403 4.11 18.44 -13.54
CA VAL A 403 5.04 18.94 -14.57
C VAL A 403 6.38 18.25 -14.36
N ARG A 404 6.73 17.32 -15.26
CA ARG A 404 8.03 16.64 -15.26
C ARG A 404 9.06 17.56 -15.94
N GLY A 405 9.90 18.27 -15.16
CA GLY A 405 10.92 19.14 -15.77
C GLY A 405 11.92 19.90 -14.89
N ALA A 406 11.81 19.97 -13.56
CA ALA A 406 12.81 20.67 -12.73
C ALA A 406 13.74 19.66 -12.01
N PRO A 407 15.00 20.01 -11.70
CA PRO A 407 15.98 19.07 -11.13
C PRO A 407 15.66 18.84 -9.65
N SER A 408 14.64 18.02 -9.38
CA SER A 408 14.19 17.65 -8.03
C SER A 408 15.34 17.10 -7.18
N GLU A 409 16.26 16.36 -7.79
CA GLU A 409 17.46 15.84 -7.12
C GLU A 409 18.45 16.94 -6.69
N ARG A 410 18.62 18.05 -7.46
CA ARG A 410 19.55 19.14 -7.08
C ARG A 410 18.95 20.11 -6.07
N LEU A 411 17.63 20.30 -6.10
CA LEU A 411 16.90 21.14 -5.13
C LEU A 411 16.88 20.50 -3.74
N MET A 412 16.82 19.16 -3.68
CA MET A 412 16.72 18.41 -2.42
C MET A 412 18.05 17.82 -1.93
N SER A 413 19.10 17.71 -2.77
CA SER A 413 20.41 17.15 -2.35
C SER A 413 21.15 17.95 -1.27
N ARG A 414 20.68 19.16 -0.93
CA ARG A 414 21.20 19.99 0.17
C ARG A 414 20.27 20.04 1.39
N VAL A 415 19.22 19.22 1.41
CA VAL A 415 18.22 19.13 2.49
C VAL A 415 18.50 17.95 3.44
N ALA A 416 19.16 16.89 2.92
CA ALA A 416 19.44 15.64 3.63
C ALA A 416 20.65 15.70 4.56
#